data_AF-A0A2H0CTQ1-F1
#
_entry.id   AF-A0A2H0CTQ1-F1
#
_cell.length_a   1.000
_cell.length_b   1.000
_cell.length_c   1.000
_cell.angle_alpha   90.00
_cell.angle_beta   90.00
_cell.angle_gamma   90.00
#
_symmetry.space_group_name_H-M   'P 1'
#
loop_
_entity.id
_entity.type
_entity.pdbx_description
1 polymer ?
#
loop_
_entity_poly.entity_id
_entity_poly.type
_entity_poly.pdbx_seq_one_letter_code
_entity_poly.pdbx_strand_id
1 'polypeptide(L)'
;MKKYISVKLQIGNNRPPSDAAVIERSWSLMNESMRAIDLQIRRLRSSEPEDAEFVFRWWVDLQFLIVALRRLRRATELAARVTTAKSVFTDAIAQFDRDLPMLAKMRNVGEHIDDYAVDSKNRRHKDVERFSLQVGSFDGTTYKWLGEDLNIDEAQSVAIRLWEAVRSVVKNLPKDSKN
;
A
#
# COMPACT_ATOMS: atom_id res chain seq x y z
N MET A 1 -18.24 35.84 24.36
CA MET A 1 -18.78 35.51 23.01
C MET A 1 -17.70 34.83 22.19
N LYS A 2 -17.82 33.52 21.91
CA LYS A 2 -16.93 32.82 20.97
C LYS A 2 -17.57 32.85 19.57
N LYS A 3 -16.93 33.52 18.62
CA LYS A 3 -17.31 33.47 17.20
C LYS A 3 -16.87 32.11 16.64
N TYR A 4 -17.82 31.24 16.30
CA TYR A 4 -17.53 30.06 15.50
C TYR A 4 -17.49 30.47 14.02
N ILE A 5 -16.35 30.22 13.38
CA ILE A 5 -16.23 30.30 11.93
C ILE A 5 -16.92 29.06 11.36
N SER A 6 -18.13 29.23 10.85
CA SER A 6 -18.82 28.20 10.08
C SER A 6 -18.11 28.09 8.72
N VAL A 7 -17.22 27.11 8.60
CA VAL A 7 -16.69 26.70 7.30
C VAL A 7 -17.80 25.93 6.61
N LYS A 8 -18.47 26.56 5.64
CA LYS A 8 -19.33 25.85 4.70
C LYS A 8 -18.45 24.89 3.91
N LEU A 9 -18.41 23.62 4.29
CA LEU A 9 -17.97 22.55 3.41
C LEU A 9 -18.81 22.66 2.14
N GLN A 10 -18.18 23.06 1.03
CA GLN A 10 -18.80 22.93 -0.28
C GLN A 10 -19.05 21.44 -0.50
N ILE A 11 -20.29 21.02 -0.30
CA ILE A 11 -20.75 19.69 -0.63
C ILE A 11 -20.61 19.60 -2.14
N GLY A 12 -19.56 18.93 -2.59
CA GLY A 12 -19.27 18.72 -4.01
C GLY A 12 -20.49 18.15 -4.71
N ASN A 13 -20.67 18.57 -5.97
CA ASN A 13 -21.73 18.17 -6.88
C ASN A 13 -22.11 16.68 -6.71
N ASN A 14 -23.36 16.38 -6.35
CA ASN A 14 -23.83 15.04 -5.94
C ASN A 14 -23.94 14.01 -7.10
N ARG A 15 -23.21 14.24 -8.20
CA ARG A 15 -23.11 13.31 -9.32
C ARG A 15 -22.00 12.30 -9.04
N PRO A 16 -22.19 11.01 -9.35
CA PRO A 16 -21.10 10.05 -9.27
C PRO A 16 -19.93 10.53 -10.15
N PRO A 17 -18.68 10.33 -9.70
CA PRO A 17 -17.51 10.71 -10.50
C PRO A 17 -17.53 9.97 -11.84
N SER A 18 -17.06 10.63 -12.90
CA SER A 18 -16.86 9.98 -14.19
C SER A 18 -15.80 8.87 -14.09
N ASP A 19 -15.84 7.91 -15.00
CA ASP A 19 -14.83 6.85 -15.10
C ASP A 19 -13.41 7.43 -15.20
N ALA A 20 -13.23 8.50 -15.98
CA ALA A 20 -11.97 9.24 -16.09
C ALA A 20 -11.53 9.81 -14.73
N ALA A 21 -12.43 10.46 -13.99
CA ALA A 21 -12.13 11.01 -12.67
C ALA A 21 -11.79 9.93 -11.63
N VAL A 22 -12.40 8.75 -11.71
CA VAL A 22 -12.06 7.60 -10.86
C VAL A 22 -10.65 7.09 -11.17
N ILE A 23 -10.31 6.95 -12.45
CA ILE A 23 -8.98 6.50 -12.89
C ILE A 23 -7.91 7.53 -12.52
N GLU A 24 -8.15 8.82 -12.72
CA GLU A 24 -7.22 9.89 -12.33
C GLU A 24 -6.98 9.92 -10.81
N ARG A 25 -8.04 9.76 -10.02
CA ARG A 25 -7.92 9.68 -8.56
C ARG A 25 -7.11 8.45 -8.12
N SER A 26 -7.40 7.29 -8.72
CA SER A 26 -6.61 6.08 -8.50
C SER A 26 -5.14 6.33 -8.83
N TRP A 27 -4.85 6.93 -9.98
CA TRP A 27 -3.50 7.27 -10.41
C TRP A 27 -2.76 8.17 -9.41
N SER A 28 -3.43 9.20 -8.89
CA SER A 28 -2.86 10.08 -7.86
C SER A 28 -2.49 9.30 -6.60
N LEU A 29 -3.39 8.43 -6.11
CA LEU A 29 -3.14 7.61 -4.91
C LEU A 29 -2.03 6.58 -5.14
N MET A 30 -1.92 6.04 -6.35
CA MET A 30 -0.81 5.16 -6.73
C MET A 30 0.52 5.89 -6.74
N ASN A 31 0.59 7.12 -7.26
CA ASN A 31 1.81 7.91 -7.24
C ASN A 31 2.27 8.24 -5.82
N GLU A 32 1.33 8.56 -4.92
CA GLU A 32 1.65 8.74 -3.50
C GLU A 32 2.22 7.44 -2.88
N SER A 33 1.58 6.30 -3.18
CA SER A 33 2.03 4.99 -2.70
C SER A 33 3.41 4.61 -3.24
N MET A 34 3.69 4.86 -4.53
CA MET A 34 5.02 4.63 -5.12
C MET A 34 6.10 5.49 -4.46
N ARG A 35 5.84 6.77 -4.21
CA ARG A 35 6.78 7.64 -3.49
C ARG A 35 7.07 7.13 -2.08
N ALA A 36 6.05 6.61 -1.39
CA ALA A 36 6.24 6.00 -0.08
C ALA A 36 7.10 4.73 -0.16
N ILE A 37 6.86 3.85 -1.15
CA ILE A 37 7.66 2.65 -1.40
C ILE A 37 9.13 3.03 -1.66
N ASP A 38 9.37 3.94 -2.60
CA ASP A 38 10.73 4.38 -2.96
C ASP A 38 11.45 5.02 -1.76
N LEU A 39 10.73 5.79 -0.94
CA LEU A 39 11.29 6.38 0.28
C LEU A 39 11.70 5.31 1.29
N GLN A 40 10.85 4.32 1.56
CA GLN A 40 11.18 3.27 2.52
C GLN A 40 12.35 2.41 2.02
N ILE A 41 12.36 2.03 0.75
CA ILE A 41 13.48 1.27 0.16
C ILE A 41 14.79 2.05 0.24
N ARG A 42 14.76 3.36 -0.06
CA ARG A 42 15.93 4.22 0.07
C ARG A 42 16.47 4.22 1.51
N ARG A 43 15.59 4.35 2.51
CA ARG A 43 15.96 4.35 3.94
C ARG A 43 16.48 2.99 4.41
N LEU A 44 15.89 1.90 3.91
CA LEU A 44 16.35 0.54 4.20
C LEU A 44 17.74 0.24 3.61
N ARG A 45 18.10 0.93 2.53
CA ARG A 45 19.42 0.82 1.87
C ARG A 45 20.45 1.83 2.40
N SER A 46 20.04 2.81 3.20
CA SER A 46 20.94 3.82 3.76
C SER A 46 21.25 3.57 5.22
N SER A 47 22.36 4.14 5.67
CA SER A 47 22.59 4.42 7.09
C SER A 47 22.09 5.82 7.38
N GLU A 48 21.45 6.01 8.53
CA GLU A 48 21.02 7.33 9.02
C GLU A 48 21.67 7.55 10.39
N PRO A 49 21.95 8.79 10.79
CA PRO A 49 22.58 9.09 12.08
C PRO A 49 21.86 8.44 13.27
N GLU A 50 20.53 8.34 13.20
CA GLU A 50 19.68 7.76 14.22
C GLU A 50 19.83 6.24 14.36
N ASP A 51 20.50 5.53 13.45
CA ASP A 51 20.68 4.07 13.54
C ASP A 51 21.49 3.64 14.78
N ALA A 52 22.34 4.52 15.29
CA ALA A 52 23.09 4.30 16.52
C ALA A 52 22.20 4.35 17.78
N GLU A 53 21.06 5.05 17.71
CA GLU A 53 20.14 5.26 18.84
C GLU A 53 18.82 4.49 18.67
N PHE A 54 18.40 4.24 17.44
CA PHE A 54 17.12 3.66 17.06
C PHE A 54 17.30 2.37 16.24
N VAL A 55 17.70 1.31 16.95
CA VAL A 55 17.92 -0.05 16.39
C VAL A 55 16.69 -0.61 15.65
N PHE A 56 15.49 -0.09 15.91
CA PHE A 56 14.23 -0.54 15.28
C PHE A 56 13.85 0.23 14.00
N ARG A 57 14.71 1.11 13.46
CA ARG A 57 14.40 1.86 12.23
C ARG A 57 13.95 0.96 11.08
N TRP A 58 14.74 -0.08 10.79
CA TRP A 58 14.46 -1.01 9.70
C TRP A 58 13.10 -1.70 9.89
N TRP A 59 12.76 -2.08 11.13
CA TRP A 59 11.46 -2.68 11.43
C TRP A 59 10.32 -1.73 11.09
N VAL A 60 10.44 -0.47 11.53
CA VAL A 60 9.44 0.57 11.25
C VAL A 60 9.30 0.81 9.75
N ASP A 61 10.41 0.98 9.03
CA ASP A 61 10.42 1.24 7.60
C ASP A 61 9.82 0.07 6.80
N LEU A 62 10.06 -1.18 7.22
CA LEU A 62 9.43 -2.37 6.63
C LEU A 62 7.93 -2.46 6.89
N GLN A 63 7.46 -2.11 8.10
CA GLN A 63 6.02 -2.04 8.38
C GLN A 63 5.36 -0.96 7.51
N PHE A 64 5.99 0.20 7.33
CA PHE A 64 5.51 1.24 6.42
C PHE A 64 5.56 0.79 4.95
N LEU A 65 6.58 0.04 4.53
CA LEU A 65 6.67 -0.52 3.19
C LEU A 65 5.50 -1.47 2.91
N ILE A 66 5.18 -2.38 3.84
CA ILE A 66 4.03 -3.30 3.74
C ILE A 66 2.72 -2.53 3.56
N VAL A 67 2.52 -1.47 4.35
CA VAL A 67 1.34 -0.60 4.24
C VAL A 67 1.30 0.12 2.89
N ALA A 68 2.43 0.66 2.42
CA ALA A 68 2.51 1.36 1.15
C ALA A 68 2.23 0.45 -0.06
N LEU A 69 2.78 -0.77 -0.06
CA LEU A 69 2.48 -1.81 -1.05
C LEU A 69 0.98 -2.15 -1.06
N ARG A 70 0.35 -2.27 0.13
CA ARG A 70 -1.09 -2.50 0.22
C ARG A 70 -1.90 -1.33 -0.32
N ARG A 71 -1.49 -0.09 -0.05
CA ARG A 71 -2.15 1.13 -0.57
C ARG A 71 -2.07 1.22 -2.09
N LEU A 72 -0.93 0.85 -2.69
CA LEU A 72 -0.78 0.76 -4.15
C LEU A 72 -1.80 -0.24 -4.75
N ARG A 73 -1.91 -1.43 -4.14
CA ARG A 73 -2.87 -2.48 -4.54
C ARG A 73 -4.32 -2.00 -4.39
N ARG A 74 -4.66 -1.33 -3.28
CA ARG A 74 -5.99 -0.73 -3.05
C ARG A 74 -6.32 0.40 -4.03
N ALA A 75 -5.35 1.24 -4.37
CA ALA A 75 -5.53 2.28 -5.35
C ALA A 75 -5.82 1.68 -6.74
N THR A 76 -5.17 0.57 -7.10
CA THR A 76 -5.48 -0.15 -8.34
C THR A 76 -6.88 -0.75 -8.33
N GLU A 77 -7.35 -1.30 -7.20
CA GLU A 77 -8.74 -1.77 -7.08
C GLU A 77 -9.77 -0.67 -7.32
N LEU A 78 -9.46 0.58 -6.95
CA LEU A 78 -10.33 1.71 -7.24
C LEU A 78 -10.49 1.88 -8.76
N ALA A 79 -9.38 1.81 -9.52
CA ALA A 79 -9.43 1.84 -10.98
C ALA A 79 -10.18 0.63 -11.57
N ALA A 80 -10.04 -0.57 -10.96
CA ALA A 80 -10.76 -1.78 -11.35
C ALA A 80 -12.29 -1.70 -11.21
N ARG A 81 -12.83 -0.65 -10.56
CA ARG A 81 -14.28 -0.38 -10.54
C ARG A 81 -14.80 0.18 -11.87
N VAL A 82 -13.93 0.72 -12.72
CA VAL A 82 -14.28 1.23 -14.04
C VAL A 82 -14.36 0.07 -15.03
N THR A 83 -15.55 -0.17 -15.56
CA THR A 83 -15.87 -1.33 -16.42
C THR A 83 -14.97 -1.44 -17.66
N THR A 84 -14.67 -0.32 -18.30
CA THR A 84 -13.95 -0.26 -19.60
C THR A 84 -12.53 -0.81 -19.53
N ALA A 85 -11.87 -0.73 -18.38
CA ALA A 85 -10.49 -1.20 -18.16
C ALA A 85 -10.36 -2.21 -17.02
N LYS A 86 -11.50 -2.76 -16.56
CA LYS A 86 -11.56 -3.62 -15.38
C LYS A 86 -10.68 -4.87 -15.50
N SER A 87 -10.66 -5.53 -16.66
CA SER A 87 -9.87 -6.76 -16.86
C SER A 87 -8.38 -6.49 -16.67
N VAL A 88 -7.85 -5.45 -17.33
CA VAL A 88 -6.45 -5.02 -17.22
C VAL A 88 -6.04 -4.83 -15.76
N PHE A 89 -6.85 -4.10 -14.98
CA PHE A 89 -6.53 -3.85 -13.57
C PHE A 89 -6.70 -5.09 -12.69
N THR A 90 -7.71 -5.92 -12.95
CA THR A 90 -7.94 -7.15 -12.19
C THR A 90 -6.80 -8.15 -12.41
N ASP A 91 -6.34 -8.30 -13.66
CA ASP A 91 -5.23 -9.17 -14.01
C ASP A 91 -3.91 -8.68 -13.39
N ALA A 92 -3.66 -7.37 -13.43
CA ALA A 92 -2.50 -6.75 -12.79
C ALA A 92 -2.50 -6.94 -11.27
N ILE A 93 -3.65 -6.77 -10.61
CA ILE A 93 -3.81 -7.06 -9.17
C ILE A 93 -3.56 -8.54 -8.88
N ALA A 94 -4.12 -9.44 -9.69
CA ALA A 94 -3.93 -10.88 -9.50
C ALA A 94 -2.46 -11.28 -9.66
N GLN A 95 -1.72 -10.66 -10.60
CA GLN A 95 -0.28 -10.88 -10.72
C GLN A 95 0.48 -10.32 -9.50
N PHE A 96 0.14 -9.11 -9.04
CA PHE A 96 0.73 -8.53 -7.84
C PHE A 96 0.54 -9.43 -6.61
N ASP A 97 -0.66 -9.95 -6.41
CA ASP A 97 -0.96 -10.84 -5.27
C ASP A 97 -0.25 -12.20 -5.39
N ARG A 98 0.00 -12.70 -6.61
CA ARG A 98 0.80 -13.91 -6.85
C ARG A 98 2.28 -13.68 -6.57
N ASP A 99 2.80 -12.53 -6.95
CA ASP A 99 4.22 -12.19 -6.78
C ASP A 99 4.55 -11.84 -5.33
N LEU A 100 3.58 -11.32 -4.56
CA LEU A 100 3.72 -10.96 -3.15
C LEU A 100 2.66 -11.65 -2.26
N PRO A 101 2.63 -13.00 -2.21
CA PRO A 101 1.57 -13.75 -1.55
C PRO A 101 1.53 -13.52 -0.02
N MET A 102 2.70 -13.26 0.57
CA MET A 102 2.88 -12.99 2.00
C MET A 102 2.30 -11.66 2.47
N LEU A 103 2.15 -10.68 1.57
CA LEU A 103 1.84 -9.29 1.93
C LEU A 103 0.50 -9.18 2.67
N ALA A 104 -0.49 -9.98 2.27
CA ALA A 104 -1.79 -9.98 2.93
C ALA A 104 -1.68 -10.40 4.40
N LYS A 105 -0.92 -11.47 4.68
CA LYS A 105 -0.69 -11.99 6.03
C LYS A 105 0.08 -10.99 6.88
N MET A 106 1.25 -10.54 6.39
CA MET A 106 2.08 -9.56 7.10
C MET A 106 1.31 -8.28 7.45
N ARG A 107 0.54 -7.73 6.50
CA ARG A 107 -0.29 -6.54 6.73
C ARG A 107 -1.41 -6.79 7.73
N ASN A 108 -2.14 -7.91 7.61
CA ASN A 108 -3.22 -8.23 8.55
C ASN A 108 -2.71 -8.35 9.99
N VAL A 109 -1.55 -8.98 10.18
CA VAL A 109 -0.96 -9.15 11.51
C VAL A 109 -0.43 -7.82 12.06
N GLY A 110 0.24 -7.02 11.21
CA GLY A 110 0.79 -5.73 11.62
C GLY A 110 -0.28 -4.69 11.99
N GLU A 111 -1.36 -4.57 11.21
CA GLU A 111 -2.43 -3.59 11.46
C GLU A 111 -3.38 -3.99 12.60
N HIS A 112 -3.50 -5.28 12.90
CA HIS A 112 -4.40 -5.81 13.93
C HIS A 112 -3.62 -6.44 15.08
N ILE A 113 -2.45 -5.88 15.41
CA ILE A 113 -1.53 -6.43 16.41
C ILE A 113 -2.19 -6.66 17.77
N ASP A 114 -3.19 -5.84 18.13
CA ASP A 114 -3.99 -5.95 19.33
C ASP A 114 -4.78 -7.25 19.38
N ASP A 115 -5.45 -7.63 18.28
CA ASP A 115 -6.15 -8.90 18.16
C ASP A 115 -5.19 -10.08 18.35
N TYR A 116 -3.99 -10.01 17.78
CA TYR A 116 -2.97 -11.07 17.91
C TYR A 116 -2.33 -11.13 19.28
N ALA A 117 -2.12 -10.00 19.95
CA ALA A 117 -1.48 -9.93 21.25
C ALA A 117 -2.31 -10.60 22.36
N VAL A 118 -3.65 -10.57 22.24
CA VAL A 118 -4.59 -11.10 23.25
C VAL A 118 -5.23 -12.44 22.85
N ASP A 119 -4.70 -13.07 21.82
CA ASP A 119 -5.24 -14.31 21.27
C ASP A 119 -6.73 -14.25 20.84
N SER A 120 -7.18 -13.09 20.34
CA SER A 120 -8.57 -12.83 19.96
C SER A 120 -9.13 -13.89 18.99
N LYS A 121 -10.43 -14.20 19.14
CA LYS A 121 -11.14 -15.09 18.21
C LYS A 121 -11.33 -14.47 16.83
N ASN A 122 -11.21 -13.14 16.72
CA ASN A 122 -11.39 -12.38 15.49
C ASN A 122 -10.15 -12.36 14.59
N ARG A 123 -9.01 -12.89 15.07
CA ARG A 123 -7.78 -13.01 14.29
C ARG A 123 -8.02 -13.79 13.02
N ARG A 124 -7.54 -13.23 11.91
CA ARG A 124 -7.65 -13.85 10.58
C ARG A 124 -6.69 -15.04 10.42
N HIS A 125 -5.49 -14.95 10.99
CA HIS A 125 -4.46 -15.99 10.91
C HIS A 125 -4.26 -16.62 12.29
N LYS A 126 -5.12 -17.59 12.64
CA LYS A 126 -5.13 -18.21 13.99
C LYS A 126 -3.89 -19.03 14.30
N ASP A 127 -3.14 -19.41 13.27
CA ASP A 127 -1.84 -20.06 13.31
C ASP A 127 -0.72 -19.13 13.78
N VAL A 128 -0.93 -17.80 13.75
CA VAL A 128 0.06 -16.84 14.22
C VAL A 128 0.01 -16.70 15.74
N GLU A 129 1.04 -17.21 16.39
CA GLU A 129 1.22 -17.08 17.82
C GLU A 129 1.63 -15.65 18.22
N ARG A 130 1.14 -15.18 19.38
CA ARG A 130 1.45 -13.84 19.92
C ARG A 130 2.95 -13.57 20.07
N PHE A 131 3.77 -14.59 20.33
CA PHE A 131 5.22 -14.46 20.45
C PHE A 131 5.90 -14.15 19.12
N SER A 132 5.25 -14.41 17.98
CA SER A 132 5.80 -14.13 16.64
C SER A 132 5.66 -12.66 16.22
N LEU A 133 4.96 -11.82 16.98
CA LEU A 133 4.61 -10.45 16.58
C LEU A 133 5.83 -9.52 16.50
N GLN A 134 6.86 -9.77 17.30
CA GLN A 134 8.08 -8.97 17.35
C GLN A 134 9.34 -9.78 17.01
N VAL A 135 9.16 -10.98 16.44
CA VAL A 135 10.26 -11.86 16.06
C VAL A 135 10.39 -11.85 14.54
N GLY A 136 11.34 -11.07 14.05
CA GLY A 136 11.73 -11.07 12.65
C GLY A 136 13.18 -10.63 12.48
N SER A 137 13.70 -10.81 11.27
CA SER A 137 15.08 -10.47 10.92
C SER A 137 15.12 -9.79 9.56
N PHE A 138 16.13 -8.96 9.36
CA PHE A 138 16.38 -8.29 8.09
C PHE A 138 17.88 -8.34 7.81
N ASP A 139 18.24 -8.87 6.64
CA ASP A 139 19.64 -9.04 6.23
C ASP A 139 20.17 -7.89 5.35
N GLY A 140 19.38 -6.82 5.20
CA GLY A 140 19.65 -5.71 4.28
C GLY A 140 18.89 -5.80 2.96
N THR A 141 18.24 -6.93 2.67
CA THR A 141 17.44 -7.11 1.43
C THR A 141 16.15 -7.87 1.69
N THR A 142 16.20 -8.94 2.47
CA THR A 142 15.09 -9.83 2.77
C THR A 142 14.64 -9.66 4.20
N TYR A 143 13.37 -9.30 4.38
CA TYR A 143 12.70 -9.26 5.67
C TYR A 143 12.00 -10.59 5.94
N LYS A 144 12.40 -11.27 7.01
CA LYS A 144 11.78 -12.53 7.45
C LYS A 144 10.88 -12.26 8.65
N TRP A 145 9.59 -12.53 8.51
CA TRP A 145 8.61 -12.33 9.57
C TRP A 145 7.39 -13.25 9.38
N LEU A 146 6.86 -13.80 10.48
CA LEU A 146 5.70 -14.70 10.46
C LEU A 146 5.88 -15.97 9.61
N GLY A 147 7.13 -16.44 9.49
CA GLY A 147 7.51 -17.56 8.63
C GLY A 147 7.49 -17.25 7.13
N GLU A 148 7.42 -15.97 6.76
CA GLU A 148 7.40 -15.51 5.38
C GLU A 148 8.64 -14.64 5.09
N ASP A 149 9.04 -14.60 3.82
CA ASP A 149 10.17 -13.81 3.32
C ASP A 149 9.65 -12.69 2.41
N LEU A 150 10.07 -11.45 2.65
CA LEU A 150 9.80 -10.29 1.81
C LEU A 150 11.11 -9.67 1.34
N ASN A 151 11.46 -9.88 0.07
CA ASN A 151 12.58 -9.21 -0.57
C ASN A 151 12.16 -7.80 -1.03
N ILE A 152 12.88 -6.75 -0.60
CA ILE A 152 12.50 -5.36 -0.86
C ILE A 152 12.69 -4.94 -2.32
N ASP A 153 13.61 -5.56 -3.04
CA ASP A 153 13.93 -5.25 -4.45
C ASP A 153 12.92 -5.91 -5.38
N GLU A 154 12.55 -7.15 -5.07
CA GLU A 154 11.44 -7.83 -5.73
C GLU A 154 10.13 -7.07 -5.48
N ALA A 155 9.87 -6.64 -4.25
CA ALA A 155 8.69 -5.85 -3.92
C ALA A 155 8.63 -4.54 -4.71
N GLN A 156 9.76 -3.83 -4.87
CA GLN A 156 9.84 -2.63 -5.72
C GLN A 156 9.50 -2.96 -7.17
N SER A 157 10.12 -4.01 -7.70
CA SER A 157 9.93 -4.43 -9.09
C SER A 157 8.47 -4.81 -9.36
N VAL A 158 7.82 -5.50 -8.43
CA VAL A 158 6.39 -5.84 -8.49
C VAL A 158 5.52 -4.58 -8.42
N ALA A 159 5.84 -3.64 -7.53
CA ALA A 159 5.12 -2.38 -7.41
C ALA A 159 5.20 -1.54 -8.70
N ILE A 160 6.38 -1.46 -9.32
CA ILE A 160 6.58 -0.78 -10.61
C ILE A 160 5.69 -1.40 -11.69
N ARG A 161 5.66 -2.74 -11.82
CA ARG A 161 4.80 -3.42 -12.81
C ARG A 161 3.32 -3.10 -12.62
N LEU A 162 2.83 -3.10 -11.37
CA LEU A 162 1.44 -2.74 -11.07
C LEU A 162 1.15 -1.27 -11.43
N TRP A 163 2.09 -0.37 -11.12
CA TRP A 163 1.98 1.04 -11.45
C TRP A 163 1.98 1.30 -12.96
N GLU A 164 2.82 0.60 -13.72
CA GLU A 164 2.88 0.71 -15.18
C GLU A 164 1.59 0.24 -15.85
N ALA A 165 0.95 -0.81 -15.33
CA ALA A 165 -0.35 -1.27 -15.83
C ALA A 165 -1.40 -0.15 -15.78
N VAL A 166 -1.47 0.59 -14.67
CA VAL A 166 -2.41 1.73 -14.54
C VAL A 166 -1.99 2.92 -15.39
N ARG A 167 -0.69 3.22 -15.43
CA ARG A 167 -0.14 4.28 -16.28
C ARG A 167 -0.53 4.11 -17.75
N SER A 168 -0.50 2.87 -18.23
CA SER A 168 -0.79 2.55 -19.63
C SER A 168 -2.22 2.97 -20.01
N VAL A 169 -3.19 2.77 -19.10
CA VAL A 169 -4.58 3.17 -19.30
C VAL A 169 -4.75 4.68 -19.18
N VAL A 170 -4.14 5.30 -18.16
CA VAL A 170 -4.19 6.76 -17.94
C VAL A 170 -3.67 7.52 -19.17
N LYS A 171 -2.58 7.07 -19.78
CA LYS A 171 -2.02 7.70 -21.00
C LYS A 171 -2.96 7.65 -22.20
N ASN A 172 -3.86 6.68 -22.23
CA ASN A 172 -4.81 6.46 -23.32
C ASN A 172 -6.21 7.02 -23.02
N LEU A 173 -6.40 7.67 -21.87
CA LEU A 173 -7.67 8.35 -21.59
C LEU A 173 -7.85 9.52 -22.56
N PRO A 174 -9.08 9.75 -23.05
CA PRO A 174 -9.39 10.97 -23.79
C PRO A 174 -8.99 12.17 -22.92
N LYS A 175 -8.16 13.05 -23.46
CA LYS A 175 -7.91 14.33 -22.79
C LYS A 175 -9.22 15.10 -22.88
N ASP A 176 -9.84 15.39 -21.75
CA ASP A 176 -11.01 16.27 -21.72
C ASP A 176 -10.63 17.57 -22.43
N SER A 177 -11.25 17.80 -23.59
CA SER A 177 -11.25 19.09 -24.27
C SER A 177 -11.77 20.09 -23.26
N LYS A 178 -10.89 20.97 -22.79
CA LYS A 178 -11.24 22.07 -21.88
C LYS A 178 -12.44 22.81 -22.49
N ASN A 179 -13.59 22.75 -21.81
CA ASN A 179 -14.66 23.73 -21.98
C ASN A 179 -14.27 25.00 -21.21
#